data_AF-A0A969CGY5-F1
#
_entry.id   AF-A0A969CGY5-F1
#
_cell.length_a   1.000
_cell.length_b   1.000
_cell.length_c   1.000
_cell.angle_alpha   90.00
_cell.angle_beta   90.00
_cell.angle_gamma   90.00
#
_symmetry.space_group_name_H-M   'P 1'
#
loop_
_entity.id
_entity.type
_entity.pdbx_description
1 polymer ?
#
loop_
_entity_poly.entity_id
_entity_poly.type
_entity_poly.pdbx_seq_one_letter_code
_entity_poly.pdbx_strand_id
1 'polypeptide(L)' 'MTGSNDGTQVTLDHVINKARHPELLFDYKNLEAICRSCNAKKGDDNTFAISQVVKQRDQEASEHLAQFSKI' A
#
# COMPACT_ATOMS: atom_id res chain seq x y z
N MET A 1 9.45 21.81 -12.12
CA MET A 1 8.14 22.04 -11.47
C MET A 1 8.19 21.40 -10.10
N THR A 2 8.21 22.27 -9.10
CA THR A 2 8.43 22.04 -7.67
C THR A 2 7.16 21.56 -6.97
N GLY A 3 7.28 20.68 -5.98
CA GLY A 3 6.26 20.52 -4.94
C GLY A 3 5.61 19.14 -4.87
N SER A 4 6.27 18.25 -4.14
CA SER A 4 5.70 17.06 -3.51
C SER A 4 4.51 17.41 -2.61
N ASN A 5 3.29 17.33 -3.14
CA ASN A 5 2.04 17.25 -2.37
C ASN A 5 1.47 15.83 -2.54
N ASP A 6 2.07 14.86 -1.87
CA ASP A 6 1.64 13.45 -1.91
C ASP A 6 0.51 13.14 -0.91
N GLY A 7 0.13 14.11 -0.06
CA GLY A 7 -0.76 13.90 1.08
C GLY A 7 -2.26 14.17 0.88
N THR A 8 -2.71 14.66 -0.28
CA THR A 8 -4.08 15.22 -0.41
C THR A 8 -5.01 14.52 -1.39
N GLN A 9 -4.55 13.54 -2.17
CA GLN A 9 -5.41 12.85 -3.12
C GLN A 9 -5.55 11.37 -2.77
N VAL A 10 -6.73 11.02 -2.26
CA VAL A 10 -7.18 9.64 -2.05
C VAL A 10 -7.88 9.18 -3.32
N THR A 11 -7.57 7.96 -3.75
CA THR A 11 -8.21 7.26 -4.86
C THR A 11 -8.93 6.02 -4.34
N LEU A 12 -10.00 5.62 -5.01
CA LEU A 12 -10.63 4.32 -4.81
C LEU A 12 -9.97 3.33 -5.76
N ASP A 13 -9.40 2.25 -5.23
CA ASP A 13 -8.72 1.20 -5.99
C ASP A 13 -9.29 -0.19 -5.69
N HIS A 14 -8.97 -1.15 -6.55
CA HIS A 14 -9.32 -2.56 -6.38
C HIS A 14 -8.15 -3.34 -5.76
N VAL A 15 -8.36 -3.95 -4.59
CA VAL A 15 -7.35 -4.77 -3.89
C VAL A 15 -6.84 -5.88 -4.82
N ILE A 16 -7.77 -6.60 -5.45
CA ILE A 16 -7.52 -7.60 -6.49
C ILE A 16 -7.84 -6.97 -7.85
N ASN A 17 -6.89 -7.09 -8.78
CA ASN A 17 -6.99 -6.51 -10.11
C ASN A 17 -8.29 -6.88 -10.85
N LYS A 18 -9.11 -5.86 -11.14
CA LYS A 18 -10.40 -5.99 -11.82
C LYS A 18 -10.35 -6.56 -13.24
N ALA A 19 -9.23 -6.41 -13.95
CA ALA A 19 -9.11 -6.94 -15.31
C ALA A 19 -8.99 -8.48 -15.31
N ARG A 20 -8.47 -9.05 -14.21
CA ARG A 20 -8.37 -10.50 -14.00
C ARG A 20 -9.57 -11.07 -13.24
N HIS A 21 -10.18 -10.26 -12.38
CA HIS A 21 -11.29 -10.65 -11.51
C HIS A 21 -12.50 -9.72 -11.67
N PRO A 22 -13.18 -9.73 -12.85
CA PRO A 22 -14.34 -8.88 -13.10
C PRO A 22 -15.52 -9.18 -12.16
N GLU A 23 -15.60 -10.39 -11.61
CA GLU A 23 -16.60 -10.79 -10.61
C GLU A 23 -16.48 -10.00 -9.30
N LEU A 24 -15.30 -9.46 -9.01
CA LEU A 24 -15.03 -8.67 -7.80
C LEU A 24 -15.12 -7.16 -8.03
N LEU A 25 -15.57 -6.72 -9.22
CA LEU A 25 -15.55 -5.31 -9.62
C LEU A 25 -16.33 -4.39 -8.66
N PHE A 26 -17.44 -4.90 -8.11
CA PHE A 26 -18.33 -4.17 -7.21
C PHE A 26 -18.40 -4.78 -5.79
N ASP A 27 -17.57 -5.77 -5.50
CA ASP A 27 -17.48 -6.29 -4.14
C ASP A 27 -16.86 -5.20 -3.26
N TYR A 28 -17.62 -4.72 -2.27
CA TYR A 28 -17.16 -3.73 -1.31
C TYR A 28 -15.86 -4.15 -0.62
N LYS A 29 -15.67 -5.46 -0.39
CA LYS A 29 -14.44 -6.00 0.23
C LYS A 29 -13.23 -5.93 -0.69
N ASN A 30 -13.44 -5.79 -2.00
CA ASN A 30 -12.38 -5.63 -2.98
C ASN A 30 -12.06 -4.15 -3.26
N LEU A 31 -12.73 -3.20 -2.63
CA LEU A 31 -12.49 -1.77 -2.80
C LEU A 31 -11.70 -1.20 -1.62
N GLU A 32 -10.66 -0.43 -1.91
CA GLU A 32 -9.86 0.26 -0.90
C GLU A 32 -9.64 1.74 -1.23
N ALA A 33 -9.63 2.57 -0.18
CA ALA A 33 -9.25 3.97 -0.28
C ALA A 33 -7.74 4.08 -0.04
N ILE A 34 -6.99 4.47 -1.06
CA ILE A 34 -5.53 4.48 -1.03
C ILE A 34 -4.99 5.79 -1.60
N CYS A 35 -3.79 6.22 -1.18
CA CYS A 35 -3.18 7.44 -1.70
C CYS A 35 -2.90 7.32 -3.22
N ARG A 36 -3.01 8.42 -3.96
CA ARG A 36 -2.82 8.41 -5.43
C ARG A 36 -1.44 7.87 -5.85
N SER A 37 -0.38 8.23 -5.14
CA SER A 37 0.96 7.71 -5.44
C SER A 37 1.12 6.24 -5.06
N CYS A 38 0.44 5.79 -4.00
CA CYS A 38 0.38 4.41 -3.58
C CYS A 38 -0.29 3.56 -4.66
N ASN A 39 -1.42 4.03 -5.21
CA ASN A 39 -2.11 3.37 -6.31
C ASN A 39 -1.21 3.28 -7.55
N ALA A 40 -0.52 4.36 -7.90
CA ALA A 40 0.43 4.37 -9.01
C ALA A 40 1.61 3.38 -8.79
N LYS A 41 2.07 3.21 -7.53
CA LYS A 41 3.11 2.23 -7.17
C LYS A 41 2.59 0.80 -7.15
N LYS A 42 1.32 0.58 -6.79
CA LYS A 42 0.67 -0.74 -6.75
C LYS A 42 0.57 -1.34 -8.14
N GLY A 43 0.06 -0.58 -9.12
CA GLY A 43 -0.18 -1.09 -10.45
C GLY A 43 -1.03 -2.37 -10.44
N ASP A 44 -0.54 -3.43 -11.07
CA ASP A 44 -1.23 -4.73 -11.17
C ASP A 44 -0.85 -5.73 -10.07
N ASP A 45 -0.13 -5.30 -9.03
CA ASP A 45 0.36 -6.17 -7.97
C ASP A 45 -0.69 -6.43 -6.88
N ASN A 46 -1.32 -7.61 -6.92
CA ASN A 46 -2.27 -8.06 -5.89
C ASN A 46 -1.61 -8.30 -4.52
N THR A 47 -0.27 -8.36 -4.43
CA THR A 47 0.47 -8.56 -3.18
C THR A 47 0.94 -7.25 -2.55
N PHE A 48 0.63 -6.11 -3.17
CA PHE A 48 1.15 -4.81 -2.76
C PHE A 48 0.86 -4.49 -1.28
N ALA A 49 -0.39 -4.67 -0.84
CA ALA A 49 -0.79 -4.38 0.54
C ALA A 49 -0.02 -5.23 1.56
N ILE A 50 0.11 -6.54 1.30
CA ILE A 50 0.87 -7.47 2.15
C ILE A 50 2.34 -7.04 2.20
N SER A 51 2.92 -6.70 1.05
CA SER A 51 4.31 -6.25 0.96
C SER A 51 4.58 -4.97 1.74
N GLN A 52 3.63 -4.03 1.79
CA GLN A 52 3.79 -2.82 2.61
C GLN A 52 3.75 -3.13 4.11
N VAL A 53 2.84 -4.01 4.54
CA VAL A 53 2.74 -4.42 5.95
C VAL A 53 4.01 -5.14 6.40
N VAL A 54 4.56 -6.03 5.57
CA VAL A 54 5.82 -6.73 5.89
C VAL A 54 6.97 -5.75 6.01
N LYS A 55 7.13 -4.81 5.05
CA LYS A 55 8.16 -3.77 5.11
C LYS A 55 8.06 -2.92 6.36
N GLN A 56 6.84 -2.53 6.73
CA GLN A 56 6.62 -1.75 7.95
C GLN A 56 7.05 -2.53 9.20
N ARG A 57 6.65 -3.81 9.30
CA ARG A 57 7.03 -4.65 10.45
C ARG A 57 8.53 -4.92 10.51
N ASP A 58 9.18 -5.13 9.37
CA ASP A 58 10.64 -5.32 9.30
C ASP A 58 11.38 -4.06 9.73
N GLN A 59 10.88 -2.89 9.35
CA GLN A 59 11.41 -1.60 9.79
C GLN A 59 11.26 -1.41 11.31
N GLU A 60 10.07 -1.63 11.85
CA GLU A 60 9.79 -1.57 13.30
C GLU A 60 10.70 -2.54 14.07
N ALA A 61 10.81 -3.79 13.62
CA ALA A 61 11.69 -4.78 14.24
C ALA A 61 13.16 -4.36 14.21
N SER A 62 13.62 -3.80 13.10
CA SER A 62 15.01 -3.32 12.94
C SER A 62 15.31 -2.15 13.87
N GLU A 63 14.37 -1.22 14.03
CA GLU A 63 14.48 -0.08 14.95
C GLU A 63 14.55 -0.55 16.41
N HIS A 64 13.70 -1.51 16.79
CA HIS A 64 13.74 -2.12 18.12
C HIS A 64 15.07 -2.82 18.39
N LEU A 65 15.58 -3.63 17.45
CA LEU A 65 16.87 -4.30 17.60
C LEU A 65 18.03 -3.29 17.74
N ALA A 66 18.02 -2.21 16.94
CA ALA A 66 19.00 -1.15 17.03
C ALA A 66 18.95 -0.36 18.35
N GLN A 67 17.80 -0.33 19.02
CA GLN A 67 17.68 0.24 20.36
C GLN A 67 18.31 -0.66 21.42
N PHE A 68 18.10 -1.98 21.34
CA PHE A 68 18.72 -2.93 22.27
C PHE A 68 20.23 -3.06 22.08
N SER A 69 20.75 -2.87 20.86
CA SER A 69 22.20 -2.92 20.59
C SER A 69 22.97 -1.68 21.04
N LYS A 70 22.30 -0.65 21.60
CA LYS A 70 22.93 0.57 22.14
C LYS A 70 23.17 0.51 23.66
N ILE A 71 22.86 -0.63 24.28
CA ILE A 71 23.12 -0.94 25.70
C ILE A 71 24.27 -1.94 25.74
#